data_AF-A0A0C9V6B8-F1
#
_entry.id   AF-A0A0C9V6B8-F1
#
_cell.length_a   1.000
_cell.length_b   1.000
_cell.length_c   1.000
_cell.angle_alpha   90.00
_cell.angle_beta   90.00
_cell.angle_gamma   90.00
#
_symmetry.space_group_name_H-M   'P 1'
#
loop_
_entity.id
_entity.type
_entity.pdbx_description
1 polymer ?
#
loop_
_entity_poly.entity_id
_entity_poly.type
_entity_poly.pdbx_seq_one_letter_code
_entity_poly.pdbx_strand_id
1 'polypeptide(L)'
;MTTLQQCQRVPADDEGCSDCHGRFPLLAHSLCSLGEDHYGIMPQDLIDEQHLQQGEEQFANTLCDHFAVFQHLKPWEWSPLAYLAKLGFVHGIKLCIARGWDDNEMHVDDEQCVPTSLSHVMRASLSRRLGAATVLLEHGGTDVIDVFRPCGDVIKYSPALQRLLSESRELYKANLARDLYEPAIRLLLDHGSLVNCPYYAGGTLLAPSIFGACEHLELEWVPQLLIEYGGCLDVVFQDLMDASTPWC
;
A
#
# COMPACT_ATOMS: atom_id res chain seq x y z
N MET A 1 9.78 5.91 29.90
CA MET A 1 8.76 6.57 29.06
C MET A 1 9.42 7.75 28.37
N THR A 2 10.04 7.51 27.23
CA THR A 2 10.68 8.52 26.39
C THR A 2 9.66 8.98 25.37
N THR A 3 9.25 10.24 25.45
CA THR A 3 8.43 10.92 24.45
C THR A 3 9.18 10.94 23.12
N LEU A 4 8.66 10.23 22.12
CA LEU A 4 9.04 10.43 20.72
C LEU A 4 8.73 11.88 20.38
N GLN A 5 9.79 12.67 20.24
CA GLN A 5 9.73 14.06 19.79
C GLN A 5 9.17 14.01 18.37
N GLN A 6 7.93 14.48 18.18
CA GLN A 6 7.37 14.68 16.84
C GLN A 6 8.33 15.60 16.08
N CYS A 7 9.07 15.05 15.11
CA CYS A 7 9.88 15.84 14.19
C CYS A 7 8.94 16.84 13.51
N GLN A 8 9.16 18.14 13.75
CA GLN A 8 8.44 19.20 13.06
C GLN A 8 8.66 19.01 11.55
N ARG A 9 7.57 18.75 10.82
CA ARG A 9 7.59 18.60 9.35
C ARG A 9 8.15 19.88 8.73
N VAL A 10 9.10 19.71 7.83
CA VAL A 10 9.56 20.78 6.93
C VAL A 10 8.50 20.94 5.84
N PRO A 11 8.00 22.16 5.56
CA PRO A 11 7.03 22.37 4.49
C PRO A 11 7.60 21.88 3.15
N ALA A 12 6.77 21.17 2.39
CA ALA A 12 7.08 20.73 1.04
C ALA A 12 7.00 21.95 0.10
N ASP A 13 8.07 22.74 0.06
CA ASP A 13 8.27 23.66 -1.05
C ASP A 13 8.67 22.82 -2.28
N ASP A 14 7.90 22.95 -3.35
CA ASP A 14 7.85 22.12 -4.57
C ASP A 14 9.14 22.16 -5.43
N GLU A 15 10.15 22.92 -5.01
CA GLU A 15 11.48 22.86 -5.59
C GLU A 15 12.28 21.78 -4.84
N GLY A 16 12.16 20.54 -5.32
CA GLY A 16 13.00 19.43 -4.89
C GLY A 16 14.45 19.90 -4.73
N CYS A 17 14.95 19.83 -3.49
CA CYS A 17 16.27 20.27 -3.09
C CYS A 17 17.33 19.59 -3.96
N SER A 18 17.71 20.23 -5.07
CA SER A 18 18.67 19.72 -6.06
C SER A 18 20.06 19.47 -5.45
N ASP A 19 20.32 20.05 -4.28
CA ASP A 19 21.56 19.90 -3.49
C ASP A 19 21.52 18.72 -2.50
N CYS A 20 20.35 18.11 -2.24
CA CYS A 20 20.21 17.11 -1.19
C CYS A 20 20.91 15.78 -1.53
N HIS A 21 21.02 15.42 -2.82
CA HIS A 21 21.86 14.29 -3.27
C HIS A 21 23.36 14.56 -3.06
N GLY A 22 23.79 15.84 -3.12
CA GLY A 22 25.16 16.26 -2.80
C GLY A 22 25.45 16.26 -1.29
N ARG A 23 24.45 16.54 -0.46
CA ARG A 23 24.58 16.56 1.02
C ARG A 23 24.64 15.17 1.64
N PHE A 24 23.94 14.19 1.05
CA PHE A 24 23.87 12.83 1.59
C PHE A 24 24.17 11.75 0.52
N PRO A 25 25.35 11.79 -0.11
CA PRO A 25 25.64 10.98 -1.29
C PRO A 25 25.66 9.47 -0.98
N LEU A 26 26.12 9.07 0.20
CA LEU A 26 26.13 7.66 0.61
C LEU A 26 24.71 7.12 0.84
N LEU A 27 23.86 7.88 1.54
CA LEU A 27 22.48 7.49 1.78
C LEU A 27 21.70 7.42 0.46
N ALA A 28 21.83 8.45 -0.38
CA ALA A 28 21.21 8.48 -1.71
C ALA A 28 21.66 7.29 -2.57
N HIS A 29 22.97 6.99 -2.59
CA HIS A 29 23.50 5.83 -3.30
C HIS A 29 22.94 4.51 -2.77
N SER A 30 22.87 4.33 -1.44
CA SER A 30 22.28 3.14 -0.82
C SER A 30 20.80 2.98 -1.21
N LEU A 31 20.03 4.07 -1.21
CA LEU A 31 18.62 4.05 -1.64
C LEU A 31 18.46 3.66 -3.10
N CYS A 32 19.25 4.25 -4.00
CA CYS A 32 19.23 3.90 -5.42
C CYS A 32 19.65 2.45 -5.66
N SER A 33 20.66 1.96 -4.94
CA SER A 33 21.19 0.60 -5.11
C SER A 33 20.18 -0.48 -4.69
N LEU A 34 19.26 -0.14 -3.78
CA LEU A 34 18.25 -1.07 -3.27
C LEU A 34 16.91 -0.95 -4.02
N GLY A 35 16.62 0.23 -4.58
CA GLY A 35 15.32 0.55 -5.14
C GLY A 35 15.10 0.12 -6.60
N GLU A 36 16.15 -0.09 -7.40
CA GLU A 36 15.96 -0.15 -8.86
C GLU A 36 15.93 -1.54 -9.50
N ASP A 37 16.62 -2.59 -9.04
CA ASP A 37 16.59 -3.86 -9.84
C ASP A 37 17.00 -5.16 -9.12
N HIS A 38 17.34 -5.16 -7.82
CA HIS A 38 18.05 -6.31 -7.21
C HIS A 38 17.22 -7.28 -6.38
N TYR A 39 15.99 -6.95 -6.00
CA TYR A 39 15.14 -7.82 -5.15
C TYR A 39 14.01 -8.53 -5.90
N GLY A 40 13.95 -8.42 -7.23
CA GLY A 40 13.00 -9.16 -8.06
C GLY A 40 13.31 -10.66 -8.19
N ILE A 41 14.56 -11.06 -7.91
CA ILE A 41 15.00 -12.46 -8.00
C ILE A 41 14.79 -13.10 -6.63
N MET A 42 13.87 -14.07 -6.56
CA MET A 42 13.70 -14.90 -5.37
C MET A 42 15.00 -15.68 -5.12
N PRO A 43 15.54 -15.66 -3.88
CA PRO A 43 16.65 -16.50 -3.53
C PRO A 43 16.27 -17.97 -3.69
N GLN A 44 17.11 -18.76 -4.37
CA GLN A 44 16.86 -20.19 -4.58
C GLN A 44 17.37 -21.05 -3.41
N ASP A 45 18.33 -20.52 -2.63
CA ASP A 45 18.98 -21.23 -1.53
C ASP A 45 18.74 -20.57 -0.17
N LEU A 46 18.73 -21.38 0.90
CA LEU A 46 18.58 -20.93 2.29
C LEU A 46 19.67 -19.92 2.73
N ILE A 47 20.87 -20.04 2.17
CA ILE A 47 21.98 -19.12 2.44
C ILE A 47 21.64 -17.72 1.91
N ASP A 48 20.97 -17.64 0.77
CA ASP A 48 20.57 -16.38 0.15
C ASP A 48 19.43 -15.73 0.94
N GLU A 49 18.53 -16.51 1.55
CA GLU A 49 17.46 -16.00 2.41
C GLU A 49 18.00 -15.34 3.70
N GLN A 50 19.01 -15.94 4.34
CA GLN A 50 19.64 -15.34 5.52
C GLN A 50 20.37 -14.03 5.18
N HIS A 51 21.07 -13.98 4.05
CA HIS A 51 21.72 -12.76 3.59
C HIS A 51 20.71 -11.67 3.23
N LEU A 52 19.60 -12.05 2.57
CA LEU A 52 18.50 -11.15 2.26
C LEU A 52 17.89 -10.55 3.54
N GLN A 53 17.59 -11.39 4.53
CA GLN A 53 17.09 -10.95 5.83
C GLN A 53 18.03 -9.93 6.48
N GLN A 54 19.34 -10.23 6.56
CA GLN A 54 20.32 -9.32 7.14
C GLN A 54 20.39 -7.99 6.38
N GLY A 55 20.31 -8.03 5.05
CA GLY A 55 20.28 -6.84 4.21
C GLY A 55 19.05 -5.97 4.46
N GLU A 56 17.86 -6.58 4.47
CA GLU A 56 16.60 -5.89 4.75
C GLU A 56 16.62 -5.26 6.16
N GLU A 57 17.09 -5.99 7.18
CA GLU A 57 17.19 -5.50 8.56
C GLU A 57 18.22 -4.36 8.70
N GLN A 58 19.40 -4.49 8.11
CA GLN A 58 20.42 -3.43 8.14
C GLN A 58 19.89 -2.16 7.45
N PHE A 59 19.19 -2.32 6.34
CA PHE A 59 18.58 -1.22 5.63
C PHE A 59 17.48 -0.55 6.48
N ALA A 60 16.57 -1.34 7.05
CA ALA A 60 15.50 -0.83 7.90
C ALA A 60 16.03 -0.13 9.17
N ASN A 61 17.10 -0.65 9.79
CA ASN A 61 17.80 0.04 10.88
C ASN A 61 18.29 1.42 10.43
N THR A 62 19.03 1.48 9.32
CA THR A 62 19.58 2.72 8.77
C THR A 62 18.46 3.72 8.44
N LEU A 63 17.37 3.24 7.83
CA LEU A 63 16.22 4.06 7.46
C LEU A 63 15.52 4.62 8.70
N CYS A 64 15.29 3.80 9.73
CA CYS A 64 14.69 4.25 10.98
C CYS A 64 15.56 5.27 11.71
N ASP A 65 16.86 5.02 11.79
CA ASP A 65 17.81 5.86 12.55
C ASP A 65 18.06 7.21 11.85
N HIS A 66 17.85 7.27 10.53
CA HIS A 66 18.10 8.46 9.71
C HIS A 66 16.87 8.95 8.94
N PHE A 67 15.65 8.66 9.43
CA PHE A 67 14.43 8.93 8.66
C PHE A 67 14.23 10.41 8.31
N ALA A 68 14.62 11.34 9.18
CA ALA A 68 14.56 12.77 8.88
C ALA A 68 15.42 13.15 7.64
N VAL A 69 16.58 12.51 7.47
CA VAL A 69 17.42 12.71 6.27
C VAL A 69 16.73 12.09 5.05
N PHE A 70 16.12 10.92 5.23
CA PHE A 70 15.38 10.25 4.16
C PHE A 70 14.20 11.08 3.66
N GLN A 71 13.43 11.72 4.56
CA GLN A 71 12.33 12.62 4.18
C GLN A 71 12.80 13.79 3.31
N HIS A 72 14.02 14.29 3.46
CA HIS A 72 14.57 15.29 2.55
C HIS A 72 14.86 14.76 1.13
N LEU A 73 15.17 13.46 1.00
CA LEU A 73 15.44 12.82 -0.28
C LEU A 73 14.17 12.30 -0.96
N LYS A 74 13.16 11.94 -0.18
CA LYS A 74 11.90 11.37 -0.61
C LYS A 74 10.75 12.01 0.19
N PRO A 75 10.40 13.28 -0.08
CA PRO A 75 9.44 14.04 0.72
C PRO A 75 8.02 13.44 0.74
N TRP A 76 7.68 12.65 -0.27
CA TRP A 76 6.41 11.91 -0.35
C TRP A 76 6.40 10.60 0.46
N GLU A 77 7.56 10.11 0.92
CA GLU A 77 7.63 8.92 1.76
C GLU A 77 7.56 9.35 3.23
N TRP A 78 6.38 9.19 3.81
CA TRP A 78 6.02 9.76 5.10
C TRP A 78 6.32 8.84 6.29
N SER A 79 6.54 7.55 6.06
CA SER A 79 6.92 6.57 7.08
C SER A 79 7.96 5.57 6.55
N PRO A 80 8.97 5.17 7.37
CA PRO A 80 9.87 4.07 7.03
C PRO A 80 9.12 2.78 6.74
N LEU A 81 8.04 2.54 7.48
CA LEU A 81 7.23 1.34 7.35
C LEU A 81 6.51 1.31 6.00
N ALA A 82 5.90 2.42 5.58
CA ALA A 82 5.26 2.54 4.27
C ALA A 82 6.25 2.39 3.11
N TYR A 83 7.48 2.91 3.26
CA TYR A 83 8.53 2.75 2.26
C TYR A 83 9.02 1.30 2.14
N LEU A 84 9.30 0.64 3.27
CA LEU A 84 9.71 -0.77 3.29
C LEU A 84 8.58 -1.69 2.80
N ALA A 85 7.33 -1.35 3.12
CA ALA A 85 6.14 -1.98 2.58
C ALA A 85 6.10 -1.94 1.05
N LYS A 86 6.31 -0.76 0.45
CA LYS A 86 6.39 -0.58 -1.01
C LYS A 86 7.48 -1.43 -1.67
N LEU A 87 8.60 -1.65 -0.97
CA LEU A 87 9.68 -2.52 -1.44
C LEU A 87 9.43 -4.02 -1.17
N GLY A 88 8.44 -4.35 -0.34
CA GLY A 88 8.15 -5.72 0.08
C GLY A 88 9.20 -6.31 1.03
N PHE A 89 9.93 -5.48 1.78
CA PHE A 89 11.00 -5.92 2.69
C PHE A 89 10.41 -6.47 3.99
N VAL A 90 10.02 -7.74 3.96
CA VAL A 90 9.33 -8.46 5.05
C VAL A 90 10.04 -8.31 6.40
N HIS A 91 11.36 -8.50 6.45
CA HIS A 91 12.12 -8.41 7.70
C HIS A 91 12.30 -6.96 8.16
N GLY A 92 12.44 -6.03 7.21
CA GLY A 92 12.45 -4.60 7.50
C GLY A 92 11.13 -4.13 8.13
N ILE A 93 9.98 -4.58 7.59
CA ILE A 93 8.65 -4.31 8.12
C ILE A 93 8.52 -4.82 9.56
N LYS A 94 8.89 -6.09 9.82
CA LYS A 94 8.86 -6.68 11.16
C LYS A 94 9.70 -5.85 12.15
N LEU A 95 10.88 -5.41 11.74
CA LEU A 95 11.76 -4.60 12.57
C LEU A 95 11.15 -3.23 12.88
N CYS A 96 10.55 -2.56 11.91
CA CYS A 96 9.85 -1.28 12.13
C CYS A 96 8.70 -1.45 13.13
N ILE A 97 7.84 -2.45 12.95
CA ILE A 97 6.73 -2.73 13.88
C ILE A 97 7.28 -3.02 15.29
N ALA A 98 8.33 -3.83 15.40
CA ALA A 98 8.97 -4.14 16.69
C ALA A 98 9.57 -2.91 17.39
N ARG A 99 9.91 -1.86 16.63
CA ARG A 99 10.37 -0.55 17.14
C ARG A 99 9.20 0.41 17.46
N GLY A 100 7.95 -0.01 17.29
CA GLY A 100 6.76 0.76 17.62
C GLY A 100 6.30 1.72 16.55
N TRP A 101 6.70 1.53 15.29
CA TRP A 101 6.11 2.24 14.15
C TRP A 101 4.66 1.77 13.95
N ASP A 102 3.75 2.72 13.79
CA ASP A 102 2.32 2.46 13.59
C ASP A 102 2.06 2.02 12.14
N ASP A 103 1.45 0.84 11.99
CA ASP A 103 1.13 0.24 10.68
C ASP A 103 -0.10 0.85 10.02
N ASN A 104 -0.96 1.48 10.82
CA ASN A 104 -2.18 2.16 10.41
C ASN A 104 -1.98 3.67 10.29
N GLU A 105 -0.74 4.15 10.42
CA GLU A 105 -0.44 5.54 10.09
C GLU A 105 -0.84 5.79 8.62
N MET A 106 -1.41 6.97 8.39
CA MET A 106 -2.02 7.36 7.12
C MET A 106 -1.43 8.70 6.69
N HIS A 107 -1.25 8.84 5.39
CA HIS A 107 -0.85 10.10 4.78
C HIS A 107 -1.87 10.48 3.72
N VAL A 108 -2.22 11.75 3.65
CA VAL A 108 -3.03 12.28 2.55
C VAL A 108 -2.04 12.86 1.55
N ASP A 109 -1.98 12.30 0.36
CA ASP A 109 -1.14 12.86 -0.72
C ASP A 109 -1.84 14.02 -1.43
N ASP A 110 -1.14 14.64 -2.38
CA ASP A 110 -1.63 15.80 -3.14
C ASP A 110 -2.87 15.47 -3.99
N GLU A 111 -3.06 14.19 -4.31
CA GLU A 111 -4.23 13.67 -5.04
C GLU A 111 -5.41 13.36 -4.10
N GLN A 112 -5.29 13.70 -2.81
CA GLN A 112 -6.25 13.36 -1.75
C GLN A 112 -6.45 11.85 -1.59
N CYS A 113 -5.53 11.02 -2.09
CA CYS A 113 -5.51 9.61 -1.75
C CYS A 113 -4.97 9.47 -0.34
N VAL A 114 -5.48 8.50 0.41
CA VAL A 114 -4.94 8.16 1.75
C VAL A 114 -4.22 6.82 1.68
N PRO A 115 -2.97 6.77 1.18
CA PRO A 115 -2.18 5.55 1.22
C PRO A 115 -1.95 5.07 2.66
N THR A 116 -2.16 3.77 2.86
CA THR A 116 -1.74 3.01 4.04
C THR A 116 -0.50 2.18 3.72
N SER A 117 0.22 1.73 4.75
CA SER A 117 1.33 0.76 4.58
C SER A 117 0.88 -0.46 3.76
N LEU A 118 -0.32 -0.98 4.01
CA LEU A 118 -0.87 -2.13 3.29
C LEU A 118 -1.12 -1.82 1.81
N SER A 119 -1.61 -0.62 1.47
CA SER A 119 -1.76 -0.18 0.08
C SER A 119 -0.42 -0.01 -0.64
N HIS A 120 0.63 0.38 0.08
CA HIS A 120 1.99 0.45 -0.44
C HIS A 120 2.54 -0.95 -0.74
N VAL A 121 2.29 -1.95 0.13
CA VAL A 121 2.68 -3.34 -0.14
C VAL A 121 2.11 -3.84 -1.47
N MET A 122 0.93 -3.39 -1.88
CA MET A 122 0.36 -3.83 -3.16
C MET A 122 1.23 -3.43 -4.36
N ARG A 123 2.06 -2.39 -4.25
CA ARG A 123 3.03 -1.98 -5.29
C ARG A 123 4.33 -2.79 -5.28
N ALA A 124 4.56 -3.60 -4.24
CA ALA A 124 5.76 -4.42 -4.14
C ALA A 124 5.79 -5.50 -5.23
N SER A 125 6.98 -6.07 -5.45
CA SER A 125 7.14 -7.20 -6.36
C SER A 125 6.22 -8.36 -5.96
N LEU A 126 5.70 -9.08 -6.96
CA LEU A 126 4.67 -10.11 -6.78
C LEU A 126 5.08 -11.20 -5.77
N SER A 127 6.37 -11.55 -5.77
CA SER A 127 6.95 -12.57 -4.88
C SER A 127 7.12 -12.10 -3.42
N ARG A 128 7.14 -10.79 -3.16
CA ARG A 128 7.30 -10.21 -1.82
C ARG A 128 5.99 -9.68 -1.25
N ARG A 129 5.07 -9.24 -2.12
CA ARG A 129 3.77 -8.64 -1.78
C ARG A 129 3.01 -9.45 -0.72
N LEU A 130 2.81 -10.75 -0.96
CA LEU A 130 2.00 -11.58 -0.07
C LEU A 130 2.61 -11.68 1.33
N GLY A 131 3.92 -11.97 1.42
CA GLY A 131 4.61 -12.07 2.71
C GLY A 131 4.61 -10.76 3.49
N ALA A 132 4.83 -9.63 2.81
CA ALA A 132 4.78 -8.31 3.43
C ALA A 132 3.36 -7.95 3.91
N ALA A 133 2.33 -8.28 3.13
CA ALA A 133 0.94 -8.02 3.48
C ALA A 133 0.50 -8.86 4.68
N THR A 134 0.85 -10.15 4.69
CA THR A 134 0.60 -11.04 5.83
C THR A 134 1.20 -10.49 7.11
N VAL A 135 2.46 -10.04 7.09
CA VAL A 135 3.10 -9.47 8.28
C VAL A 135 2.35 -8.25 8.80
N LEU A 136 1.95 -7.32 7.94
CA LEU A 136 1.19 -6.13 8.37
C LEU A 136 -0.15 -6.54 8.99
N LEU A 137 -0.90 -7.42 8.32
CA LEU A 137 -2.20 -7.88 8.79
C LEU A 137 -2.11 -8.65 10.12
N GLU A 138 -1.08 -9.48 10.30
CA GLU A 138 -0.83 -10.23 11.55
C GLU A 138 -0.50 -9.30 12.74
N HIS A 139 0.00 -8.09 12.48
CA HIS A 139 0.37 -7.12 13.51
C HIS A 139 -0.71 -6.06 13.77
N GLY A 140 -1.90 -6.22 13.17
CA GLY A 140 -3.05 -5.34 13.41
C GLY A 140 -3.30 -4.31 12.30
N GLY A 141 -2.53 -4.36 11.22
CA GLY A 141 -2.77 -3.54 10.04
C GLY A 141 -4.15 -3.84 9.46
N THR A 142 -4.88 -2.81 9.06
CA THR A 142 -6.20 -2.95 8.44
C THR A 142 -6.21 -2.32 7.06
N ASP A 143 -6.97 -2.94 6.14
CA ASP A 143 -7.30 -2.31 4.87
C ASP A 143 -8.59 -1.49 4.96
N VAL A 144 -9.21 -1.33 6.12
CA VAL A 144 -10.41 -0.50 6.27
C VAL A 144 -10.05 0.75 7.03
N ILE A 145 -10.16 1.90 6.37
CA ILE A 145 -9.85 3.19 6.99
C ILE A 145 -11.02 4.17 6.87
N ASP A 146 -11.08 5.08 7.84
CA ASP A 146 -12.05 6.15 7.97
C ASP A 146 -11.48 7.43 7.34
N VAL A 147 -12.14 7.99 6.33
CA VAL A 147 -11.78 9.27 5.71
C VAL A 147 -12.85 10.30 5.99
N PHE A 148 -12.40 11.49 6.42
CA PHE A 148 -13.24 12.63 6.69
C PHE A 148 -13.40 13.45 5.42
N ARG A 149 -14.63 13.53 4.92
CA ARG A 149 -14.96 14.43 3.81
C ARG A 149 -15.04 15.88 4.31
N PRO A 150 -14.86 16.88 3.43
CA PRO A 150 -14.98 18.29 3.80
C PRO A 150 -16.34 18.67 4.43
N CYS A 151 -17.40 17.91 4.14
CA CYS A 151 -18.73 18.07 4.74
C CYS A 151 -18.83 17.58 6.19
N GLY A 152 -17.80 16.90 6.72
CA GLY A 152 -17.77 16.31 8.05
C GLY A 152 -18.18 14.83 8.10
N ASP A 153 -18.63 14.25 6.99
CA ASP A 153 -18.99 12.84 6.92
C ASP A 153 -17.75 11.94 6.98
N VAL A 154 -17.87 10.83 7.70
CA VAL A 154 -16.87 9.76 7.72
C VAL A 154 -17.26 8.71 6.69
N ILE A 155 -16.35 8.41 5.76
CA ILE A 155 -16.49 7.32 4.81
C ILE A 155 -15.50 6.21 5.14
N LYS A 156 -15.94 4.97 5.01
CA LYS A 156 -15.07 3.79 5.09
C LYS A 156 -14.68 3.33 3.71
N TYR A 157 -13.41 3.00 3.51
CA TYR A 157 -12.95 2.47 2.23
C TYR A 157 -11.72 1.56 2.38
N SER A 158 -11.40 0.81 1.32
CA SER A 158 -10.27 -0.11 1.30
C SER A 158 -9.19 0.18 0.25
N PRO A 159 -8.14 0.96 0.61
CA PRO A 159 -7.14 1.44 -0.35
C PRO A 159 -6.28 0.32 -0.96
N ALA A 160 -5.91 -0.71 -0.20
CA ALA A 160 -5.08 -1.80 -0.71
C ALA A 160 -5.87 -2.67 -1.68
N LEU A 161 -7.12 -3.03 -1.37
CA LEU A 161 -7.97 -3.79 -2.29
C LEU A 161 -8.20 -3.01 -3.59
N GLN A 162 -8.55 -1.71 -3.50
CA GLN A 162 -8.72 -0.86 -4.67
C GLN A 162 -7.45 -0.79 -5.53
N ARG A 163 -6.29 -0.58 -4.89
CA ARG A 163 -4.99 -0.54 -5.57
C ARG A 163 -4.73 -1.83 -6.33
N LEU A 164 -4.87 -2.97 -5.66
CA LEU A 164 -4.55 -4.28 -6.20
C LEU A 164 -5.42 -4.63 -7.42
N LEU A 165 -6.72 -4.30 -7.35
CA LEU A 165 -7.64 -4.49 -8.47
C LEU A 165 -7.30 -3.58 -9.66
N SER A 166 -6.98 -2.31 -9.38
CA SER A 166 -6.56 -1.36 -10.42
C SER A 166 -5.30 -1.84 -11.14
N GLU A 167 -4.28 -2.28 -10.39
CA GLU A 167 -3.04 -2.81 -10.96
C GLU A 167 -3.23 -4.12 -11.73
N SER A 168 -4.11 -5.01 -11.25
CA SER A 168 -4.44 -6.26 -11.95
C SER A 168 -4.99 -5.99 -13.36
N ARG A 169 -5.70 -4.88 -13.53
CA ARG A 169 -6.25 -4.42 -14.81
C ARG A 169 -5.22 -3.75 -15.71
N GLU A 170 -4.10 -3.26 -15.19
CA GLU A 170 -3.03 -2.74 -16.05
C GLU A 170 -2.09 -3.87 -16.53
N LEU A 171 -1.95 -4.93 -15.71
CA LEU A 171 -0.95 -5.97 -15.90
C LEU A 171 -1.49 -7.28 -16.52
N TYR A 172 -2.78 -7.38 -16.86
CA TYR A 172 -3.34 -8.58 -17.51
C TYR A 172 -2.66 -8.92 -18.85
N LYS A 173 -2.06 -7.93 -19.52
CA LYS A 173 -1.32 -8.11 -20.79
C LYS A 173 -0.13 -9.07 -20.66
N ALA A 174 0.31 -9.39 -19.45
CA ALA A 174 1.46 -10.25 -19.18
C ALA A 174 1.12 -11.75 -18.99
N ASN A 175 -0.14 -12.19 -19.15
CA ASN A 175 -0.59 -13.60 -18.96
C ASN A 175 -0.25 -14.23 -17.59
N LEU A 176 0.20 -13.44 -16.62
CA LEU A 176 0.63 -13.90 -15.29
C LEU A 176 -0.28 -13.38 -14.16
N ALA A 177 -1.39 -12.74 -14.50
CA ALA A 177 -2.16 -11.95 -13.54
C ALA A 177 -2.91 -12.78 -12.49
N ARG A 178 -3.45 -13.95 -12.84
CA ARG A 178 -4.30 -14.69 -11.88
C ARG A 178 -3.52 -15.23 -10.68
N ASP A 179 -2.53 -16.09 -10.94
CA ASP A 179 -1.79 -16.79 -9.88
C ASP A 179 -1.02 -15.84 -8.96
N LEU A 180 -0.74 -14.61 -9.44
CA LEU A 180 0.04 -13.61 -8.70
C LEU A 180 -0.83 -12.60 -7.95
N TYR A 181 -2.05 -12.31 -8.42
CA TYR A 181 -2.95 -11.35 -7.77
C TYR A 181 -4.03 -12.02 -6.92
N GLU A 182 -4.56 -13.18 -7.35
CA GLU A 182 -5.65 -13.85 -6.63
C GLU A 182 -5.33 -14.10 -5.15
N PRO A 183 -4.13 -14.61 -4.77
CA PRO A 183 -3.81 -14.83 -3.35
C PRO A 183 -3.79 -13.54 -2.52
N ALA A 184 -3.28 -12.44 -3.09
CA ALA A 184 -3.24 -11.17 -2.39
C ALA A 184 -4.64 -10.53 -2.27
N ILE A 185 -5.49 -10.66 -3.29
CA ILE A 185 -6.89 -10.20 -3.21
C ILE A 185 -7.64 -11.01 -2.16
N ARG A 186 -7.54 -12.34 -2.19
CA ARG A 186 -8.15 -13.22 -1.18
C ARG A 186 -7.69 -12.87 0.23
N LEU A 187 -6.38 -12.68 0.43
CA LEU A 187 -5.84 -12.27 1.73
C LEU A 187 -6.50 -10.99 2.26
N LEU A 188 -6.63 -9.95 1.43
CA LEU A 188 -7.28 -8.70 1.83
C LEU A 188 -8.76 -8.90 2.16
N LEU A 189 -9.48 -9.65 1.32
CA LEU A 189 -10.89 -9.95 1.52
C LEU A 189 -11.15 -10.79 2.78
N ASP A 190 -10.30 -11.79 3.04
CA ASP A 190 -10.32 -12.62 4.25
C ASP A 190 -10.09 -11.79 5.52
N HIS A 191 -9.35 -10.68 5.41
CA HIS A 191 -9.11 -9.71 6.47
C HIS A 191 -10.09 -8.53 6.49
N GLY A 192 -11.21 -8.64 5.75
CA GLY A 192 -12.35 -7.74 5.89
C GLY A 192 -12.32 -6.49 5.01
N SER A 193 -11.51 -6.44 3.95
CA SER A 193 -11.58 -5.36 2.97
C SER A 193 -13.00 -5.17 2.40
N LEU A 194 -13.40 -3.92 2.17
CA LEU A 194 -14.76 -3.55 1.82
C LEU A 194 -15.04 -3.71 0.32
N VAL A 195 -15.62 -4.85 -0.07
CA VAL A 195 -16.02 -5.11 -1.48
C VAL A 195 -17.11 -4.14 -1.98
N ASN A 196 -18.06 -3.80 -1.10
CA ASN A 196 -19.28 -3.06 -1.44
C ASN A 196 -19.24 -1.58 -1.02
N CYS A 197 -18.07 -1.00 -0.78
CA CYS A 197 -17.98 0.43 -0.50
C CYS A 197 -18.42 1.24 -1.74
N PRO A 198 -19.33 2.24 -1.62
CA PRO A 198 -19.80 3.06 -2.74
C PRO A 198 -18.80 4.11 -3.20
N TYR A 199 -17.79 4.37 -2.37
CA TYR A 199 -16.93 5.53 -2.50
C TYR A 199 -15.70 5.24 -3.37
N TYR A 200 -15.60 4.06 -3.98
CA TYR A 200 -14.60 3.85 -5.02
C TYR A 200 -14.98 4.65 -6.27
N ALA A 201 -13.96 5.00 -7.06
CA ALA A 201 -14.18 5.61 -8.35
C ALA A 201 -15.02 4.66 -9.23
N GLY A 202 -16.22 5.10 -9.62
CA GLY A 202 -17.18 4.28 -10.36
C GLY A 202 -18.17 3.47 -9.49
N GLY A 203 -18.22 3.73 -8.18
CA GLY A 203 -19.17 3.09 -7.25
C GLY A 203 -18.54 1.95 -6.48
N THR A 204 -19.05 0.72 -6.66
CA THR A 204 -18.47 -0.48 -6.05
C THR A 204 -17.28 -0.99 -6.86
N LEU A 205 -16.47 -1.88 -6.29
CA LEU A 205 -15.36 -2.52 -7.04
C LEU A 205 -15.87 -3.52 -8.08
N LEU A 206 -17.09 -4.05 -7.92
CA LEU A 206 -17.62 -5.09 -8.81
C LEU A 206 -17.92 -4.56 -10.22
N ALA A 207 -18.54 -3.38 -10.34
CA ALA A 207 -18.89 -2.81 -11.64
C ALA A 207 -17.67 -2.58 -12.56
N PRO A 208 -16.57 -1.91 -12.13
CA PRO A 208 -15.38 -1.77 -12.96
C PRO A 208 -14.69 -3.11 -13.23
N SER A 209 -14.77 -4.09 -12.32
CA SER A 209 -14.23 -5.44 -12.55
C SER A 209 -15.01 -6.20 -13.62
N ILE A 210 -16.36 -6.13 -13.65
CA ILE A 210 -17.17 -6.73 -14.72
C ILE A 210 -16.83 -6.08 -16.06
N PHE A 211 -16.77 -4.75 -16.09
CA PHE A 211 -16.42 -4.04 -17.32
C PHE A 211 -15.02 -4.42 -17.82
N GLY A 212 -14.04 -4.50 -16.92
CA GLY A 212 -12.69 -4.98 -17.24
C GLY A 212 -12.67 -6.41 -17.78
N ALA A 213 -13.51 -7.31 -17.24
CA ALA A 213 -13.64 -8.68 -17.73
C ALA A 213 -14.32 -8.79 -19.10
N CYS A 214 -15.23 -7.86 -19.45
CA CYS A 214 -15.80 -7.78 -20.80
C CYS A 214 -14.76 -7.38 -21.84
N GLU A 215 -13.79 -6.54 -21.47
CA GLU A 215 -12.68 -6.14 -22.34
C GLU A 215 -11.59 -7.22 -22.40
N HIS A 216 -11.36 -7.92 -21.28
CA HIS A 216 -10.26 -8.88 -21.08
C HIS A 216 -10.75 -10.11 -20.33
N LEU A 217 -11.04 -11.20 -21.07
CA LEU A 217 -11.59 -12.44 -20.53
C LEU A 217 -10.68 -13.08 -19.46
N GLU A 218 -9.37 -12.82 -19.50
CA GLU A 218 -8.41 -13.27 -18.51
C GLU A 218 -8.67 -12.71 -17.10
N LEU A 219 -9.49 -11.66 -17.00
CA LEU A 219 -9.90 -11.03 -15.75
C LEU A 219 -11.28 -11.52 -15.25
N GLU A 220 -11.94 -12.48 -15.92
CA GLU A 220 -13.27 -12.97 -15.52
C GLU A 220 -13.30 -13.55 -14.10
N TRP A 221 -12.18 -14.07 -13.62
CA TRP A 221 -12.06 -14.57 -12.25
C TRP A 221 -12.20 -13.47 -11.19
N VAL A 222 -11.87 -12.21 -11.50
CA VAL A 222 -11.94 -11.09 -10.54
C VAL A 222 -13.38 -10.79 -10.11
N PRO A 223 -14.34 -10.50 -11.02
CA PRO A 223 -15.73 -10.28 -10.60
C PRO A 223 -16.34 -11.54 -9.96
N GLN A 224 -15.98 -12.75 -10.41
CA GLN A 224 -16.42 -13.99 -9.74
C GLN A 224 -15.95 -14.03 -8.28
N LEU A 225 -14.66 -13.76 -8.04
CA LEU A 225 -14.09 -13.67 -6.70
C LEU A 225 -14.78 -12.60 -5.86
N LEU A 226 -15.01 -11.40 -6.39
CA LEU A 226 -15.69 -10.34 -5.66
C LEU A 226 -17.13 -10.76 -5.28
N ILE A 227 -17.85 -11.45 -6.16
CA ILE A 227 -19.18 -12.00 -5.88
C ILE A 227 -19.12 -13.09 -4.79
N GLU A 228 -18.10 -13.96 -4.78
CA GLU A 228 -17.88 -14.96 -3.72
C GLU A 228 -17.79 -14.30 -2.33
N TYR A 229 -17.17 -13.11 -2.25
CA TYR A 229 -17.05 -12.31 -1.03
C TYR A 229 -18.21 -11.32 -0.84
N GLY A 230 -19.36 -11.57 -1.48
CA GLY A 230 -20.59 -10.82 -1.29
C GLY A 230 -20.68 -9.51 -2.07
N GLY A 231 -19.82 -9.30 -3.06
CA GLY A 231 -19.86 -8.15 -3.97
C GLY A 231 -21.20 -8.05 -4.71
N CYS A 232 -21.77 -6.86 -4.77
CA CYS A 232 -23.01 -6.61 -5.50
C CYS A 232 -22.98 -5.31 -6.32
N LEU A 233 -23.77 -5.29 -7.40
CA LEU A 233 -23.89 -4.16 -8.31
C LEU A 233 -24.87 -3.10 -7.80
N ASP A 234 -25.92 -3.54 -7.11
CA ASP A 234 -27.00 -2.70 -6.60
C ASP A 234 -26.95 -2.71 -5.07
N VAL A 235 -25.92 -2.06 -4.52
CA VAL A 235 -25.86 -1.88 -3.08
C VAL A 235 -26.89 -0.81 -2.72
N VAL A 236 -28.00 -1.24 -2.12
CA VAL A 236 -28.96 -0.30 -1.54
C VAL A 236 -28.34 0.29 -0.28
N PHE A 237 -27.72 1.45 -0.40
CA PHE A 237 -27.19 2.19 0.75
C PHE A 237 -28.34 2.85 1.49
N GLN A 238 -28.90 2.14 2.48
CA GLN A 238 -30.01 2.64 3.29
C GLN A 238 -29.65 3.94 4.03
N ASP A 239 -28.38 4.17 4.32
CA ASP A 239 -27.90 5.36 5.05
C ASP A 239 -27.64 6.60 4.16
N LEU A 240 -27.71 6.47 2.82
CA LEU A 240 -27.47 7.57 1.88
C LEU A 240 -28.76 8.30 1.43
N MET A 241 -29.93 7.80 1.82
CA MET A 241 -31.22 8.36 1.39
C MET A 241 -31.86 9.36 2.36
N ASP A 242 -31.27 9.59 3.54
CA ASP A 242 -31.76 10.58 4.50
C ASP A 242 -31.16 12.00 4.31
N ALA A 243 -30.23 12.18 3.37
CA ALA A 243 -29.53 13.45 3.20
C ALA A 243 -30.04 14.21 1.96
N SER A 244 -30.90 15.19 2.18
CA SER A 244 -31.29 16.25 1.24
C SER A 244 -30.15 17.25 0.95
N THR A 245 -28.90 16.82 1.05
CA THR A 245 -27.72 17.64 0.77
C THR A 245 -27.28 17.45 -0.69
N PRO A 246 -27.04 18.55 -1.44
CA PRO A 246 -26.56 18.45 -2.81
C PRO A 246 -25.18 17.78 -2.83
N TRP A 247 -24.96 16.91 -3.81
CA TRP A 247 -23.65 16.37 -4.16
C TRP A 247 -22.69 17.55 -4.39
N CYS A 248 -21.71 17.73 -3.49
CA CYS A 248 -20.62 18.68 -3.65
C CYS A 248 -19.66 18.24 -4.75
#